data_AF-A0A7C1AEN4-F1
#
_entry.id   AF-A0A7C1AEN4-F1
#
_cell.length_a   1.000
_cell.length_b   1.000
_cell.length_c   1.000
_cell.angle_alpha   90.00
_cell.angle_beta   90.00
_cell.angle_gamma   90.00
#
_symmetry.space_group_name_H-M   'P 1'
#
loop_
_entity.id
_entity.type
_entity.pdbx_description
1 polymer ?
#
loop_
_entity_poly.entity_id
_entity_poly.type
_entity_poly.pdbx_seq_one_letter_code
_entity_poly.pdbx_strand_id
1 'polypeptide(L)'
;IDKSQIMNLATCIFMGEMVSVLIVGPCGTGKSHIAQAIGHCAIRQENDVLFTTQAKMLSQLHAAHATNSYERKLKSFITTATLECLMLQPMRAAFFYDYDAQYGCALECIL
;
A
#
# COMPACT_ATOMS: atom_id res chain seq x y z
N ILE A 1 10.10 -2.45 15.09
CA ILE A 1 8.87 -1.73 14.72
C ILE A 1 8.48 -0.85 15.91
N ASP A 2 8.42 0.45 15.70
CA ASP A 2 8.11 1.43 16.76
C ASP A 2 6.60 1.46 17.03
N LYS A 3 6.22 1.32 18.30
CA LYS A 3 4.83 1.34 18.74
C LYS A 3 4.17 2.70 18.50
N SER A 4 4.91 3.80 18.67
CA SER A 4 4.39 5.16 18.48
C SER A 4 3.96 5.38 17.03
N GLN A 5 4.76 4.92 16.07
CA GLN A 5 4.45 4.98 14.65
C GLN A 5 3.24 4.13 14.29
N ILE A 6 3.13 2.90 14.83
CA ILE A 6 1.94 2.06 14.62
C ILE A 6 0.67 2.74 15.14
N MET A 7 0.73 3.36 16.33
CA MET A 7 -0.42 4.07 16.89
C MET A 7 -0.81 5.28 16.05
N ASN A 8 0.17 6.00 15.48
CA ASN A 8 -0.09 7.07 14.54
C ASN A 8 -0.78 6.55 13.26
N LEU A 9 -0.27 5.45 12.68
CA LEU A 9 -0.90 4.81 11.53
C LEU A 9 -2.33 4.33 11.81
N ALA A 10 -2.61 3.87 13.03
CA ALA A 10 -3.96 3.46 13.43
C ALA A 10 -4.98 4.61 13.45
N THR A 11 -4.53 5.88 13.44
CA THR A 11 -5.42 7.05 13.28
C THR A 11 -5.95 7.21 11.86
N CYS A 12 -5.32 6.57 10.87
CA CYS A 12 -5.65 6.67 9.44
C CYS A 12 -5.50 8.09 8.83
N ILE A 13 -4.83 9.03 9.52
CA ILE A 13 -4.59 10.39 9.01
C ILE A 13 -3.85 10.38 7.66
N PHE A 14 -2.90 9.45 7.49
CA PHE A 14 -2.12 9.30 6.25
C PHE A 14 -3.00 9.09 5.00
N MET A 15 -4.22 8.57 5.16
CA MET A 15 -5.17 8.39 4.05
C MET A 15 -5.71 9.74 3.56
N GLY A 16 -5.96 10.69 4.46
CA GLY A 16 -6.39 12.05 4.10
C GLY A 16 -5.25 12.89 3.50
N GLU A 17 -4.01 12.60 3.89
CA GLU A 17 -2.82 13.25 3.35
C GLU A 17 -2.33 12.63 2.04
N MET A 18 -3.00 11.57 1.55
CA MET A 18 -2.62 10.83 0.34
C MET A 18 -1.17 10.31 0.39
N VAL A 19 -0.75 9.90 1.60
CA VAL A 19 0.59 9.36 1.88
C VAL A 19 0.57 7.84 1.83
N SER A 20 1.54 7.25 1.14
CA SER A 20 1.70 5.79 1.11
C SER A 20 2.54 5.32 2.29
N VAL A 21 2.14 4.20 2.89
CA VAL A 21 2.81 3.60 4.06
C VAL A 21 3.46 2.28 3.66
N LEU A 22 4.79 2.21 3.80
CA LEU A 22 5.56 0.99 3.54
C LEU A 22 6.13 0.42 4.84
N ILE A 23 5.71 -0.80 5.23
CA ILE A 23 6.22 -1.53 6.39
C ILE A 23 7.29 -2.53 5.97
N VAL A 24 8.52 -2.37 6.43
CA VAL A 24 9.67 -3.21 6.06
C VAL A 24 10.19 -3.99 7.28
N GLY A 25 11.05 -4.98 7.05
CA GLY A 25 11.74 -5.68 8.13
C GLY A 25 11.78 -7.21 8.00
N PRO A 26 12.48 -7.90 8.92
CA PRO A 26 12.73 -9.33 8.84
C PRO A 26 11.45 -10.18 8.79
N CYS A 27 11.53 -11.40 8.23
CA CYS A 27 10.40 -12.33 8.27
C CYS A 27 9.97 -12.62 9.71
N GLY A 28 8.66 -12.82 9.95
CA GLY A 28 8.13 -13.19 11.27
C GLY A 28 7.96 -12.04 12.26
N THR A 29 8.25 -10.78 11.91
CA THR A 29 8.10 -9.62 12.82
C THR A 29 6.68 -9.06 12.93
N GLY A 30 5.68 -9.73 12.36
CA GLY A 30 4.27 -9.30 12.45
C GLY A 30 3.85 -8.19 11.50
N LYS A 31 4.64 -7.85 10.47
CA LYS A 31 4.29 -6.80 9.47
C LYS A 31 2.91 -6.98 8.85
N SER A 32 2.59 -8.20 8.40
CA SER A 32 1.27 -8.52 7.84
C SER A 32 0.15 -8.37 8.87
N HIS A 33 0.43 -8.70 10.13
CA HIS A 33 -0.53 -8.55 11.22
C HIS A 33 -0.80 -7.06 11.54
N ILE A 34 0.25 -6.23 11.55
CA ILE A 34 0.13 -4.79 11.74
C ILE A 34 -0.62 -4.14 10.59
N ALA A 35 -0.29 -4.50 9.33
CA ALA A 35 -1.03 -4.02 8.16
C ALA A 35 -2.51 -4.39 8.26
N GLN A 36 -2.84 -5.64 8.64
CA GLN A 36 -4.21 -6.08 8.87
C GLN A 36 -4.92 -5.28 9.98
N ALA A 37 -4.24 -5.01 11.08
CA ALA A 37 -4.79 -4.20 12.17
C ALA A 37 -5.09 -2.76 11.73
N ILE A 38 -4.16 -2.13 11.00
CA ILE A 38 -4.36 -0.77 10.46
C ILE A 38 -5.53 -0.75 9.46
N GLY A 39 -5.59 -1.71 8.55
CA GLY A 39 -6.71 -1.79 7.60
C GLY A 39 -8.05 -2.04 8.29
N HIS A 40 -8.07 -2.83 9.35
CA HIS A 40 -9.26 -3.00 10.17
C HIS A 40 -9.68 -1.69 10.86
N CYS A 41 -8.73 -0.89 11.36
CA CYS A 41 -9.04 0.46 11.87
C CYS A 41 -9.60 1.37 10.77
N ALA A 42 -9.04 1.34 9.57
CA ALA A 42 -9.51 2.15 8.45
C ALA A 42 -10.94 1.79 8.01
N ILE A 43 -11.27 0.49 7.95
CA ILE A 43 -12.63 0.00 7.67
C ILE A 43 -13.62 0.52 8.71
N ARG A 44 -13.23 0.56 10.00
CA ARG A 44 -14.07 1.11 11.07
C ARG A 44 -14.28 2.62 10.97
N GLN A 45 -13.42 3.31 10.22
CA GLN A 45 -13.53 4.73 9.89
C GLN A 45 -14.16 4.96 8.50
N GLU A 46 -14.89 3.97 7.97
CA GLU A 46 -15.61 4.06 6.68
C GLU A 46 -14.70 4.24 5.46
N ASN A 47 -13.43 3.81 5.54
CA ASN A 47 -12.51 3.80 4.39
C ASN A 47 -12.52 2.44 3.70
N ASP A 48 -12.46 2.46 2.37
CA ASP A 48 -12.28 1.26 1.56
C ASP A 48 -10.83 0.79 1.57
N VAL A 49 -10.62 -0.47 1.94
CA VAL A 49 -9.29 -1.07 2.09
C VAL A 49 -9.17 -2.33 1.24
N LEU A 50 -8.06 -2.45 0.52
CA LEU A 50 -7.71 -3.65 -0.25
C LEU A 50 -6.48 -4.33 0.33
N PHE A 51 -6.64 -5.59 0.74
CA PHE A 51 -5.53 -6.48 1.05
C PHE A 51 -5.15 -7.32 -0.18
N THR A 52 -3.94 -7.10 -0.70
CA THR A 52 -3.38 -7.90 -1.81
C THR A 52 -1.87 -8.02 -1.67
N THR A 53 -1.28 -9.02 -2.35
CA THR A 53 0.17 -9.10 -2.52
C THR A 53 0.59 -8.30 -3.75
N GLN A 54 1.84 -7.81 -3.76
CA GLN A 54 2.41 -7.13 -4.92
C GLN A 54 2.36 -8.02 -6.17
N ALA A 55 2.68 -9.31 -6.03
CA ALA A 55 2.63 -10.27 -7.15
C ALA A 55 1.22 -10.39 -7.74
N LYS A 56 0.17 -10.42 -6.89
CA LYS A 56 -1.22 -10.48 -7.35
C LYS A 56 -1.67 -9.18 -7.98
N MET A 57 -1.29 -8.04 -7.41
CA MET A 57 -1.59 -6.72 -7.97
C MET A 57 -0.97 -6.55 -9.36
N LEU A 58 0.33 -6.85 -9.51
CA LEU A 58 1.05 -6.77 -10.79
C LEU A 58 0.48 -7.76 -11.81
N SER A 59 0.12 -8.97 -11.40
CA SER A 59 -0.54 -9.94 -12.28
C SER A 59 -1.89 -9.41 -12.80
N GLN A 60 -2.69 -8.77 -11.93
CA GLN A 60 -3.95 -8.14 -12.34
C GLN A 60 -3.74 -6.94 -13.27
N LEU A 61 -2.73 -6.11 -13.03
CA LEU A 61 -2.36 -5.02 -13.93
C LEU A 61 -1.89 -5.54 -15.30
N HIS A 62 -1.06 -6.58 -15.31
CA HIS A 62 -0.58 -7.19 -16.55
C HIS A 62 -1.73 -7.80 -17.37
N ALA A 63 -2.67 -8.49 -16.73
CA ALA A 63 -3.87 -9.00 -17.39
C ALA A 63 -4.78 -7.86 -17.91
N ALA A 64 -4.89 -6.74 -17.17
CA ALA A 64 -5.65 -5.57 -17.60
C ALA A 64 -5.01 -4.87 -18.81
N HIS A 65 -3.69 -4.92 -18.92
CA HIS A 65 -2.95 -4.41 -20.09
C HIS A 65 -3.32 -5.17 -21.37
N ALA A 66 -3.45 -6.50 -21.30
CA ALA A 66 -3.86 -7.33 -22.44
C ALA A 66 -5.32 -7.06 -22.89
N THR A 67 -6.15 -6.50 -22.02
CA THR A 67 -7.58 -6.24 -22.27
C THR A 67 -7.91 -4.77 -22.48
N ASN A 68 -6.88 -3.91 -22.65
CA ASN A 68 -7.03 -2.46 -22.80
C ASN A 68 -7.80 -1.79 -21.64
N SER A 69 -7.80 -2.43 -20.47
CA SER A 69 -8.49 -1.96 -19.25
C SER A 69 -7.51 -1.50 -18.16
N TYR A 70 -6.23 -1.35 -18.52
CA TYR A 70 -5.13 -1.00 -17.63
C TYR A 70 -5.41 0.23 -16.80
N GLU A 71 -5.75 1.37 -17.42
CA GLU A 71 -6.00 2.62 -16.69
C GLU A 71 -7.14 2.51 -15.69
N ARG A 72 -8.24 1.83 -16.06
CA ARG A 72 -9.38 1.60 -15.16
C ARG A 72 -8.92 0.77 -13.96
N LYS A 73 -8.13 -0.28 -14.20
CA LYS A 73 -7.64 -1.16 -13.14
C LYS A 73 -6.64 -0.44 -12.24
N LEU A 74 -5.73 0.34 -12.82
CA LEU A 74 -4.78 1.17 -12.09
C LEU A 74 -5.50 2.18 -11.19
N LYS A 75 -6.48 2.92 -11.74
CA LYS A 75 -7.31 3.84 -10.95
C LYS A 75 -7.97 3.16 -9.76
N SER A 76 -8.48 1.94 -9.92
CA SER A 76 -9.10 1.19 -8.80
C SER A 76 -8.14 0.89 -7.65
N PHE A 77 -6.84 0.73 -7.93
CA PHE A 77 -5.82 0.54 -6.89
C PHE A 77 -5.35 1.84 -6.24
N ILE A 78 -5.40 2.96 -6.97
CA ILE A 78 -5.08 4.29 -6.42
C ILE A 78 -6.20 4.80 -5.50
N THR A 79 -7.46 4.59 -5.90
CA THR A 79 -8.62 5.07 -5.14
C THR A 79 -8.87 4.29 -3.85
N THR A 80 -8.35 3.07 -3.76
CA THR A 80 -8.53 2.20 -2.60
C THR A 80 -7.23 2.19 -1.81
N ALA A 81 -7.29 2.38 -0.49
CA ALA A 81 -6.10 2.26 0.36
C ALA A 81 -5.57 0.82 0.26
N THR A 82 -4.50 0.64 -0.52
CA THR A 82 -3.91 -0.67 -0.78
C THR A 82 -2.84 -0.92 0.29
N LEU A 83 -3.14 -1.80 1.22
CA LEU A 83 -2.16 -2.20 2.24
C LEU A 83 -1.31 -3.32 1.64
N GLU A 84 -0.13 -2.93 1.15
CA GLU A 84 0.83 -3.86 0.58
C GLU A 84 1.47 -4.72 1.67
N CYS A 85 1.25 -6.03 1.58
CA CYS A 85 2.06 -7.00 2.29
C CYS A 85 3.28 -7.35 1.41
N LEU A 86 4.42 -6.73 1.67
CA LEU A 86 5.66 -7.08 0.99
C LEU A 86 6.66 -7.77 1.93
N MET A 87 6.78 -9.08 1.72
CA MET A 87 8.06 -9.76 1.87
C MET A 87 8.93 -9.34 0.67
N LEU A 88 9.67 -8.24 0.77
CA LEU A 88 10.59 -7.82 -0.29
C LEU A 88 11.86 -8.70 -0.24
N GLN A 89 11.98 -9.60 -1.22
CA GLN A 89 13.10 -9.45 -2.15
C GLN A 89 12.93 -8.08 -2.83
N PRO A 90 13.96 -7.23 -2.88
CA PRO A 90 13.80 -5.83 -3.27
C PRO A 90 13.37 -5.72 -4.75
N MET A 91 12.13 -5.32 -4.99
CA MET A 91 11.75 -4.68 -6.25
C MET A 91 12.50 -3.34 -6.32
N ARG A 92 13.13 -3.10 -7.46
CA ARG A 92 14.00 -1.94 -7.68
C ARG A 92 13.21 -0.64 -7.45
N ALA A 93 13.67 0.18 -6.51
CA ALA A 93 13.03 1.44 -6.07
C ALA A 93 12.73 2.44 -7.21
N ALA A 94 13.29 2.25 -8.40
CA ALA A 94 13.08 3.09 -9.58
C ALA A 94 11.60 3.21 -10.01
N PHE A 95 10.75 2.21 -9.77
CA PHE A 95 9.34 2.29 -10.14
C PHE A 95 8.50 3.22 -9.24
N PHE A 96 8.91 3.43 -7.99
CA PHE A 96 8.15 4.25 -7.05
C PHE A 96 8.36 5.75 -7.28
N TYR A 97 9.60 6.16 -7.63
CA TYR A 97 9.91 7.57 -7.91
C TYR A 97 9.18 8.11 -9.15
N ASP A 98 8.94 7.27 -10.15
CA ASP A 98 8.16 7.64 -11.35
C ASP A 98 6.67 7.87 -10.99
N TYR A 99 6.15 7.12 -10.02
CA TYR A 99 4.77 7.20 -9.56
C TYR A 99 4.48 8.47 -8.74
N ASP A 100 5.37 8.82 -7.80
CA ASP A 100 5.28 10.07 -7.03
C ASP A 100 5.40 11.31 -7.94
N ALA A 101 6.28 11.25 -8.95
CA ALA A 101 6.47 12.34 -9.91
C ALA A 101 5.25 12.57 -10.81
N GLN A 102 4.47 11.53 -11.10
CA GLN A 102 3.33 11.61 -12.03
C GLN A 102 1.97 11.79 -11.32
N TYR A 103 1.83 11.38 -10.06
CA TYR A 103 0.56 11.39 -9.32
C TYR A 103 0.57 12.12 -7.96
N GLY A 104 1.72 12.62 -7.50
CA GLY A 104 1.79 13.56 -6.37
C GLY A 104 1.52 12.97 -4.98
N CYS A 105 1.69 11.66 -4.79
CA CYS A 105 1.72 11.09 -3.44
C CYS A 105 3.09 11.36 -2.79
N ALA A 106 3.14 11.45 -1.46
CA ALA A 106 4.40 11.39 -0.73
C ALA A 106 4.54 9.99 -0.14
N LEU A 107 5.68 9.33 -0.34
CA LEU A 107 5.97 8.07 0.34
C LEU A 107 6.57 8.32 1.73
N GLU A 108 5.88 7.84 2.76
CA GLU A 108 6.50 7.63 4.06
C GLU A 108 6.82 6.15 4.25
N CYS A 109 8.11 5.82 4.13
CA CYS A 109 8.63 4.51 4.54
C CYS A 109 8.60 4.41 6.06
N ILE A 110 7.74 3.56 6.61
CA ILE A 110 7.63 3.34 8.06
C ILE A 110 8.17 1.95 8.39
N LEU A 111 9.47 1.94 8.74
CA LEU A 111 10.28 0.88 9.35
C LEU A 111 9.79 -0.57 9.18
#